data_AF-A0A1Z4QEN3-F1
#
_entry.id   AF-A0A1Z4QEN3-F1
#
_cell.length_a   1.000
_cell.length_b   1.000
_cell.length_c   1.000
_cell.angle_alpha   90.00
_cell.angle_beta   90.00
_cell.angle_gamma   90.00
#
_symmetry.space_group_name_H-M   'P 1'
#
loop_
_entity.id
_entity.type
_entity.pdbx_description
1 polymer ?
#
loop_
_entity_poly.entity_id
_entity_poly.type
_entity_poly.pdbx_seq_one_letter_code
_entity_poly.pdbx_strand_id
1 'polypeptide(L)'
;MVHSFTFPQEIIDSIQERIEVLERCLNDANPQDEAISEILELANSRQISLSQLKEEARQMLYLLHKFLKLDKKLKEKEQQDDLSLLLFVRYNFLYKEIMDKYWDFFLNKEGREAVKAMTLSLGILYRELLRKEFDEDQKDELYIIVETQKHLIQSVYTVALKLNLLTQEKFNAMNLKNYILQESETTLTFLASMKKWDQVYKNLA
;
A
#
# COMPACT_ATOMS: atom_id res chain seq x y z
N MET A 1 32.62 29.42 -26.86
CA MET A 1 32.91 27.97 -26.93
C MET A 1 31.59 27.25 -26.76
N VAL A 2 31.10 26.60 -27.82
CA VAL A 2 29.87 25.79 -27.76
C VAL A 2 30.28 24.44 -27.18
N HIS A 3 29.90 24.15 -25.94
CA HIS A 3 30.09 22.82 -25.38
C HIS A 3 29.14 21.86 -26.10
N SER A 4 29.70 21.12 -27.06
CA SER A 4 29.05 19.97 -27.67
C SER A 4 28.94 18.87 -26.61
N PHE A 5 27.74 18.68 -26.05
CA PHE A 5 27.43 17.51 -25.22
C PHE A 5 27.11 16.35 -26.16
N THR A 6 28.09 15.49 -26.39
CA THR A 6 27.89 14.18 -27.03
C THR A 6 27.72 13.13 -25.94
N PHE A 7 26.62 12.38 -26.00
CA PHE A 7 26.41 11.23 -25.12
C PHE A 7 27.44 10.13 -25.43
N PRO A 8 27.91 9.38 -24.42
CA PRO A 8 28.65 8.14 -24.64
C PRO A 8 27.87 7.18 -25.53
N GLN A 9 28.56 6.43 -26.39
CA GLN A 9 27.93 5.49 -27.34
C GLN A 9 27.03 4.48 -26.62
N GLU A 10 27.44 3.99 -25.46
CA GLU A 10 26.65 3.08 -24.62
C GLU A 10 25.28 3.65 -24.23
N ILE A 11 25.18 4.97 -24.01
CA ILE A 11 23.89 5.62 -23.70
C ILE A 11 23.04 5.71 -24.97
N ILE A 12 23.67 6.01 -26.11
CA ILE A 12 22.98 6.09 -27.41
C ILE A 12 22.40 4.72 -27.78
N ASP A 13 23.21 3.67 -27.68
CA ASP A 13 22.80 2.29 -27.98
C ASP A 13 21.64 1.85 -27.06
N SER A 14 21.71 2.18 -25.76
CA SER A 14 20.62 1.87 -24.82
C SER A 14 19.32 2.61 -25.14
N ILE A 15 19.39 3.85 -25.64
CA ILE A 15 18.20 4.60 -26.07
C ILE A 15 17.63 4.00 -27.35
N GLN A 16 18.49 3.67 -28.31
CA GLN A 16 18.08 3.06 -29.58
C GLN A 16 17.40 1.72 -29.36
N GLU A 17 17.96 0.84 -28.52
CA GLU A 17 17.35 -0.46 -28.19
C GLU A 17 15.94 -0.30 -27.60
N ARG A 18 15.73 0.70 -26.73
CA ARG A 18 14.39 0.99 -26.17
C ARG A 18 13.42 1.51 -27.22
N ILE A 19 13.88 2.38 -28.13
CA ILE A 19 13.05 2.89 -29.23
C ILE A 19 12.64 1.74 -30.13
N GLU A 20 13.56 0.84 -30.48
CA GLU A 20 13.27 -0.32 -31.33
C GLU A 20 12.21 -1.24 -30.71
N VAL A 21 12.27 -1.49 -29.39
CA VAL A 21 11.22 -2.26 -28.68
C VAL A 21 9.86 -1.58 -28.82
N LEU A 22 9.79 -0.27 -28.56
CA LEU A 22 8.54 0.49 -28.64
C LEU A 22 8.01 0.54 -30.09
N GLU A 23 8.89 0.65 -31.07
CA GLU A 23 8.53 0.60 -32.50
C GLU A 23 7.98 -0.77 -32.89
N ARG A 24 8.54 -1.87 -32.37
CA ARG A 24 7.98 -3.21 -32.57
C ARG A 24 6.60 -3.35 -31.94
N CYS A 25 6.40 -2.82 -30.74
CA CYS A 25 5.08 -2.80 -30.09
C CYS A 25 4.00 -2.09 -30.94
N LEU A 26 4.37 -1.07 -31.73
CA LEU A 26 3.44 -0.35 -32.59
C LEU A 26 3.07 -1.08 -33.88
N ASN A 27 3.92 -1.99 -34.36
CA ASN A 27 3.81 -2.56 -35.71
C ASN A 27 3.50 -4.07 -35.75
N ASP A 28 4.02 -4.86 -34.80
CA ASP A 28 3.74 -6.30 -34.66
C ASP A 28 4.24 -6.82 -33.29
N ALA A 29 3.50 -6.50 -32.22
CA ALA A 29 3.93 -6.80 -30.87
C ALA A 29 3.86 -8.31 -30.58
N ASN A 30 4.98 -8.90 -30.13
CA ASN A 30 4.93 -10.17 -29.42
C ASN A 30 4.76 -9.93 -27.90
N PRO A 31 4.38 -10.94 -27.11
CA PRO A 31 4.16 -10.78 -25.67
C PRO A 31 5.38 -10.31 -24.87
N GLN A 32 6.61 -10.54 -25.36
CA GLN A 32 7.83 -10.07 -24.69
C GLN A 32 8.05 -8.58 -24.92
N ASP A 33 7.81 -8.09 -26.13
CA ASP A 33 7.90 -6.67 -26.45
C ASP A 33 6.87 -5.87 -25.62
N GLU A 34 5.64 -6.37 -25.49
CA GLU A 34 4.60 -5.76 -24.61
C GLU A 34 5.06 -5.68 -23.15
N ALA A 35 5.59 -6.79 -22.60
CA ALA A 35 6.06 -6.81 -21.21
C ALA A 35 7.23 -5.83 -20.96
N ILE A 36 8.15 -5.68 -21.93
CA ILE A 36 9.24 -4.71 -21.82
C ILE A 36 8.70 -3.28 -21.93
N SER A 37 7.73 -3.03 -22.82
CA SER A 37 7.06 -1.73 -22.95
C SER A 37 6.42 -1.30 -21.63
N GLU A 38 5.69 -2.19 -20.95
CA GLU A 38 5.09 -1.90 -19.64
C GLU A 38 6.14 -1.51 -18.58
N ILE A 39 7.28 -2.22 -18.55
CA ILE A 39 8.39 -1.92 -17.63
C ILE A 39 9.00 -0.55 -17.95
N LEU A 40 9.16 -0.22 -19.24
CA LEU A 40 9.68 1.07 -19.68
C LEU A 40 8.71 2.21 -19.34
N GLU A 41 7.41 2.03 -19.57
CA GLU A 41 6.38 2.99 -19.20
C GLU A 41 6.36 3.24 -17.69
N LEU A 42 6.45 2.17 -16.88
CA LEU A 42 6.50 2.30 -15.42
C LEU A 42 7.74 3.10 -14.97
N ALA A 43 8.93 2.80 -15.51
CA ALA A 43 10.16 3.54 -15.21
C ALA A 43 10.03 5.03 -15.61
N ASN A 44 9.48 5.30 -16.79
CA ASN A 44 9.29 6.65 -17.30
C ASN A 44 8.26 7.44 -16.47
N SER A 45 7.15 6.82 -16.08
CA SER A 45 6.11 7.45 -15.25
C SER A 45 6.65 7.89 -13.89
N ARG A 46 7.60 7.13 -13.34
CA ARG A 46 8.32 7.41 -12.09
C ARG A 46 9.54 8.32 -12.28
N GLN A 47 9.94 8.62 -13.52
CA GLN A 47 11.16 9.35 -13.86
C GLN A 47 12.43 8.71 -13.28
N ILE A 48 12.49 7.38 -13.28
CA ILE A 48 13.63 6.62 -12.76
C ILE A 48 14.26 5.75 -13.85
N SER A 49 15.52 5.38 -13.65
CA SER A 49 16.18 4.39 -14.51
C SER A 49 15.62 2.98 -14.27
N LEU A 50 15.79 2.10 -15.25
CA LEU A 50 15.46 0.68 -15.11
C LEU A 50 16.19 0.00 -13.93
N SER A 51 17.42 0.42 -13.67
CA SER A 51 18.21 -0.09 -12.53
C SER A 51 17.58 0.29 -11.18
N GLN A 52 17.07 1.52 -11.07
CA GLN A 52 16.33 1.98 -9.90
C GLN A 52 14.98 1.28 -9.79
N LEU A 53 14.25 1.11 -10.90
CA LEU A 53 12.98 0.39 -10.90
C LEU A 53 13.15 -1.06 -10.41
N LYS A 54 14.24 -1.72 -10.80
CA LYS A 54 14.58 -3.07 -10.32
C LYS A 54 14.79 -3.11 -8.80
N GLU A 55 15.42 -2.08 -8.24
CA GLU A 55 15.63 -1.99 -6.80
C GLU A 55 14.33 -1.68 -6.05
N GLU A 56 13.50 -0.76 -6.57
CA GLU A 56 12.15 -0.49 -6.08
C GLU A 56 11.28 -1.76 -6.06
N ALA A 57 11.33 -2.56 -7.13
CA ALA A 57 10.60 -3.83 -7.20
C ALA A 57 11.08 -4.83 -6.14
N ARG A 58 12.39 -4.90 -5.86
CA ARG A 58 12.93 -5.74 -4.77
C ARG A 58 12.46 -5.27 -3.40
N GLN A 59 12.45 -3.96 -3.17
CA GLN A 59 11.97 -3.39 -1.91
C GLN A 59 10.47 -3.66 -1.72
N MET A 60 9.67 -3.51 -2.76
CA MET A 60 8.25 -3.87 -2.74
C MET A 60 8.05 -5.36 -2.40
N LEU A 61 8.77 -6.27 -3.06
CA LEU A 61 8.71 -7.71 -2.77
C LEU A 61 9.08 -8.02 -1.31
N TYR A 62 10.10 -7.35 -0.78
CA TYR A 62 10.48 -7.49 0.64
C TYR A 62 9.33 -7.06 1.57
N LEU A 63 8.70 -5.91 1.31
CA LEU A 63 7.56 -5.43 2.09
C LEU A 63 6.35 -6.35 1.98
N LEU A 64 6.04 -6.88 0.79
CA LEU A 64 4.99 -7.88 0.58
C LEU A 64 5.24 -9.16 1.36
N HIS A 65 6.47 -9.67 1.36
CA HIS A 65 6.82 -10.83 2.18
C HIS A 65 6.66 -10.55 3.68
N LYS A 66 7.05 -9.36 4.14
CA LYS A 66 6.86 -8.94 5.53
C LYS A 66 5.35 -8.83 5.86
N PHE A 67 4.55 -8.31 4.94
CA PHE A 67 3.11 -8.18 5.06
C PHE A 67 2.44 -9.56 5.19
N LEU A 68 2.75 -10.50 4.29
CA LEU A 68 2.21 -11.87 4.35
C LEU A 68 2.59 -12.59 5.65
N LYS A 69 3.80 -12.36 6.17
CA LYS A 69 4.22 -12.90 7.47
C LYS A 69 3.42 -12.32 8.63
N LEU A 70 3.10 -11.02 8.59
CA LEU A 70 2.27 -10.39 9.62
C LEU A 70 0.81 -10.82 9.53
N ASP A 71 0.25 -10.92 8.31
CA ASP A 71 -1.09 -11.43 8.05
C ASP A 71 -1.27 -12.83 8.64
N LYS A 72 -0.33 -13.74 8.35
CA LYS A 72 -0.36 -15.11 8.89
C LYS A 72 -0.37 -15.11 10.43
N LYS A 73 0.50 -14.32 11.05
CA LYS A 73 0.57 -14.21 12.52
C LYS A 73 -0.70 -13.62 13.13
N LEU A 74 -1.32 -12.64 12.47
CA LEU A 74 -2.58 -12.06 12.92
C LEU A 74 -3.70 -13.09 12.86
N LYS A 75 -3.82 -13.85 11.76
CA LYS A 75 -4.82 -14.93 11.63
C LYS A 75 -4.64 -16.02 12.68
N GLU A 76 -3.39 -16.43 12.95
CA GLU A 76 -3.08 -17.39 14.01
C GLU A 76 -3.51 -16.88 15.40
N LYS A 77 -3.38 -15.57 15.63
CA LYS A 77 -3.73 -14.90 16.88
C LYS A 77 -5.24 -14.68 17.05
N GLU A 78 -5.93 -14.31 15.99
CA GLU A 78 -7.40 -14.24 15.94
C GLU A 78 -8.04 -15.60 16.21
N GLN A 79 -7.46 -16.70 15.70
CA GLN A 79 -7.92 -18.06 16.00
C GLN A 79 -7.78 -18.46 17.48
N GLN A 80 -6.91 -17.77 18.22
CA GLN A 80 -6.69 -17.96 19.65
C GLN A 80 -7.48 -16.95 20.50
N ASP A 81 -8.35 -16.14 19.89
CA ASP A 81 -9.08 -15.03 20.53
C ASP A 81 -8.15 -14.02 21.22
N ASP A 82 -6.90 -13.91 20.73
CA ASP A 82 -5.85 -13.04 21.27
C ASP A 82 -5.42 -12.02 20.21
N LEU A 83 -6.22 -10.99 19.98
CA LEU A 83 -5.86 -9.93 19.05
C LEU A 83 -4.71 -9.08 19.61
N SER A 84 -3.49 -9.34 19.11
CA SER A 84 -2.36 -8.47 19.42
C SER A 84 -2.50 -7.13 18.68
N LEU A 85 -3.03 -6.10 19.35
CA LEU A 85 -3.15 -4.73 18.83
C LEU A 85 -1.86 -4.21 18.18
N LEU A 86 -0.69 -4.52 18.76
CA LEU A 86 0.60 -4.10 18.19
C LEU A 86 0.86 -4.74 16.80
N LEU A 87 0.45 -5.99 16.61
CA LEU A 87 0.56 -6.66 15.31
C LEU A 87 -0.42 -6.06 14.32
N PHE A 88 -1.64 -5.74 14.77
CA PHE A 88 -2.66 -5.07 13.96
C PHE A 88 -2.18 -3.70 13.47
N VAL A 89 -1.64 -2.85 14.35
CA VAL A 89 -1.06 -1.55 14.00
C VAL A 89 0.03 -1.74 12.94
N ARG A 90 1.02 -2.60 13.20
CA ARG A 90 2.14 -2.83 12.28
C ARG A 90 1.72 -3.37 10.92
N TYR A 91 0.73 -4.26 10.90
CA TYR A 91 0.19 -4.82 9.67
C TYR A 91 -0.47 -3.75 8.80
N ASN A 92 -1.33 -2.92 9.39
CA ASN A 92 -2.04 -1.87 8.65
C ASN A 92 -1.09 -0.77 8.18
N PHE A 93 -0.11 -0.35 8.99
CA PHE A 93 0.89 0.65 8.56
C PHE A 93 1.83 0.12 7.47
N LEU A 94 2.20 -1.17 7.52
CA LEU A 94 2.95 -1.78 6.42
C LEU A 94 2.15 -1.82 5.12
N TYR A 95 0.84 -2.12 5.21
CA TYR A 95 -0.01 -2.08 4.03
C TYR A 95 -0.16 -0.64 3.50
N LYS A 96 -0.35 0.33 4.38
CA LYS A 96 -0.36 1.76 4.05
C LYS A 96 0.91 2.15 3.29
N GLU A 97 2.08 1.75 3.78
CA GLU A 97 3.37 2.02 3.13
C GLU A 97 3.45 1.44 1.71
N ILE A 98 2.98 0.19 1.52
CA ILE A 98 2.95 -0.45 0.21
C ILE A 98 2.08 0.35 -0.77
N MET A 99 0.89 0.75 -0.32
CA MET A 99 -0.05 1.52 -1.15
C MET A 99 0.46 2.93 -1.45
N ASP A 100 1.06 3.62 -0.48
CA ASP A 100 1.54 4.98 -0.70
C ASP A 100 2.71 5.03 -1.69
N LYS A 101 3.62 4.05 -1.62
CA LYS A 101 4.87 4.06 -2.40
C LYS A 101 4.85 3.24 -3.70
N TYR A 102 4.06 2.17 -3.75
CA TYR A 102 4.15 1.16 -4.81
C TYR A 102 2.81 0.88 -5.53
N TRP A 103 1.84 1.80 -5.45
CA TRP A 103 0.51 1.60 -6.04
C TRP A 103 0.50 1.38 -7.57
N ASP A 104 1.45 1.96 -8.29
CA ASP A 104 1.57 1.91 -9.74
C ASP A 104 2.04 0.55 -10.26
N PHE A 105 2.68 -0.27 -9.41
CA PHE A 105 2.89 -1.69 -9.71
C PHE A 105 1.58 -2.49 -9.82
N PHE A 106 0.45 -1.91 -9.41
CA PHE A 106 -0.89 -2.52 -9.51
C PHE A 106 -1.71 -1.94 -10.68
N LEU A 107 -1.08 -1.35 -11.69
CA LEU A 107 -1.75 -0.77 -12.86
C LEU A 107 -2.36 -1.81 -13.81
N ASN A 108 -1.87 -3.05 -13.78
CA ASN A 108 -2.44 -4.13 -14.58
C ASN A 108 -3.88 -4.47 -14.15
N LYS A 109 -4.59 -5.23 -14.98
CA LYS A 109 -6.01 -5.52 -14.78
C LYS A 109 -6.27 -6.19 -13.42
N GLU A 110 -5.49 -7.21 -13.10
CA GLU A 110 -5.62 -7.98 -11.87
C GLU A 110 -5.32 -7.12 -10.63
N GLY A 111 -4.28 -6.29 -10.69
CA GLY A 111 -3.91 -5.37 -9.63
C GLY A 111 -4.99 -4.32 -9.38
N ARG A 112 -5.55 -3.74 -10.44
CA ARG A 112 -6.66 -2.78 -10.35
C ARG A 112 -7.91 -3.41 -9.74
N GLU A 113 -8.24 -4.64 -10.12
CA GLU A 113 -9.35 -5.40 -9.52
C GLU A 113 -9.11 -5.68 -8.04
N ALA A 114 -7.89 -6.09 -7.68
CA ALA A 114 -7.50 -6.33 -6.29
C ALA A 114 -7.61 -5.06 -5.43
N VAL A 115 -7.05 -3.93 -5.89
CA VAL A 115 -7.14 -2.64 -5.19
C VAL A 115 -8.60 -2.23 -5.01
N LYS A 116 -9.43 -2.37 -6.05
CA LYS A 116 -10.87 -2.05 -5.96
C LYS A 116 -11.59 -2.90 -4.92
N ALA A 117 -11.36 -4.21 -4.92
CA ALA A 117 -11.98 -5.14 -3.96
C ALA A 117 -11.56 -4.82 -2.52
N MET A 118 -10.27 -4.59 -2.30
CA MET A 118 -9.72 -4.22 -0.99
C MET A 118 -10.27 -2.89 -0.49
N THR A 119 -10.37 -1.88 -1.36
CA THR A 119 -10.90 -0.55 -1.02
C THR A 119 -12.35 -0.66 -0.54
N LEU A 120 -13.19 -1.42 -1.26
CA LEU A 120 -14.59 -1.64 -0.89
C LEU A 120 -14.71 -2.41 0.43
N SER A 121 -13.92 -3.47 0.61
CA SER A 121 -13.91 -4.28 1.83
C SER A 121 -13.53 -3.44 3.05
N LEU A 122 -12.46 -2.65 2.97
CA LEU A 122 -12.04 -1.74 4.05
C LEU A 122 -13.13 -0.71 4.39
N GLY A 123 -13.81 -0.15 3.37
CA GLY A 123 -14.90 0.80 3.59
C GLY A 123 -16.15 0.18 4.24
N ILE A 124 -16.40 -1.11 4.03
CA ILE A 124 -17.46 -1.85 4.72
C ILE A 124 -17.04 -2.08 6.18
N LEU A 125 -15.86 -2.66 6.39
CA LEU A 125 -15.33 -2.99 7.71
C LEU A 125 -15.27 -1.75 8.63
N TYR A 126 -14.84 -0.61 8.11
CA TYR A 126 -14.81 0.64 8.87
C TYR A 126 -16.21 1.12 9.30
N ARG A 127 -17.20 1.01 8.42
CA ARG A 127 -18.58 1.39 8.76
C ARG A 127 -19.19 0.45 9.80
N GLU A 128 -18.84 -0.83 9.75
CA GLU A 128 -19.25 -1.79 10.77
C GLU A 128 -18.59 -1.47 12.12
N LEU A 129 -17.30 -1.14 12.13
CA LEU A 129 -16.60 -0.72 13.34
C LEU A 129 -17.23 0.52 13.98
N LEU A 130 -17.61 1.52 13.19
CA LEU A 130 -18.26 2.73 13.70
C LEU A 130 -19.66 2.50 14.28
N ARG A 131 -20.31 1.39 13.93
CA ARG A 131 -21.67 1.04 14.40
C ARG A 131 -21.66 0.10 15.58
N LYS A 132 -20.53 -0.52 15.90
CA LYS A 132 -20.43 -1.42 17.04
C LYS A 132 -20.43 -0.61 18.33
N GLU A 133 -21.27 -1.04 19.27
CA GLU A 133 -21.18 -0.63 20.67
C GLU A 133 -20.13 -1.51 21.34
N PHE A 134 -19.22 -0.88 22.07
CA PHE A 134 -18.14 -1.56 22.79
C PHE A 134 -18.27 -1.26 24.27
N ASP A 135 -17.89 -2.24 25.08
CA ASP A 135 -17.85 -2.11 26.53
C ASP A 135 -16.80 -1.06 26.94
N GLU A 136 -16.96 -0.51 28.15
CA GLU A 136 -16.13 0.60 28.63
C GLU A 136 -14.64 0.25 28.74
N ASP A 137 -14.36 -1.02 29.00
CA ASP A 137 -13.02 -1.61 29.09
C ASP A 137 -12.33 -1.80 27.73
N GLN A 138 -13.10 -1.81 26.63
CA GLN A 138 -12.59 -1.97 25.27
C GLN A 138 -12.38 -0.63 24.54
N LYS A 139 -12.72 0.51 25.15
CA LYS A 139 -12.64 1.85 24.54
C LYS A 139 -11.24 2.18 23.99
N ASP A 140 -10.18 1.86 24.73
CA ASP A 140 -8.80 2.14 24.32
C ASP A 140 -8.36 1.28 23.12
N GLU A 141 -8.76 0.01 23.12
CA GLU A 141 -8.42 -0.92 22.03
C GLU A 141 -9.14 -0.52 20.75
N LEU A 142 -10.43 -0.19 20.88
CA LEU A 142 -11.23 0.35 19.80
C LEU A 142 -10.63 1.63 19.24
N TYR A 143 -10.19 2.54 20.11
CA TYR A 143 -9.56 3.78 19.69
C TYR A 143 -8.33 3.51 18.82
N ILE A 144 -7.44 2.61 19.27
CA ILE A 144 -6.26 2.20 18.49
C ILE A 144 -6.66 1.60 17.14
N ILE A 145 -7.66 0.71 17.13
CA ILE A 145 -8.16 0.06 15.90
C ILE A 145 -8.71 1.09 14.91
N VAL A 146 -9.60 1.97 15.38
CA VAL A 146 -10.25 2.99 14.55
C VAL A 146 -9.23 3.98 14.00
N GLU A 147 -8.36 4.53 14.85
CA GLU A 147 -7.31 5.46 14.42
C GLU A 147 -6.36 4.82 13.41
N THR A 148 -5.95 3.57 13.63
CA THR A 148 -5.12 2.82 12.67
C THR A 148 -5.83 2.62 11.33
N GLN A 149 -7.11 2.25 11.35
CA GLN A 149 -7.90 2.05 10.13
C GLN A 149 -8.06 3.34 9.33
N LYS A 150 -8.19 4.50 10.00
CA LYS A 150 -8.25 5.80 9.32
C LYS A 150 -7.06 6.02 8.38
N HIS A 151 -5.85 5.72 8.86
CA HIS A 151 -4.62 5.82 8.07
C HIS A 151 -4.65 4.95 6.81
N LEU A 152 -4.97 3.67 6.98
CA LEU A 152 -4.97 2.72 5.87
C LEU A 152 -6.03 3.08 4.83
N ILE A 153 -7.24 3.41 5.27
CA ILE A 153 -8.34 3.77 4.40
C ILE A 153 -7.97 5.01 3.59
N GLN A 154 -7.43 6.06 4.21
CA GLN A 154 -7.02 7.25 3.47
C GLN A 154 -6.03 6.93 2.34
N SER A 155 -5.01 6.11 2.61
CA SER A 155 -4.03 5.69 1.60
C SER A 155 -4.65 4.86 0.49
N VAL A 156 -5.40 3.81 0.82
CA VAL A 156 -6.01 2.91 -0.17
C VAL A 156 -7.02 3.66 -1.06
N TYR A 157 -7.82 4.55 -0.48
CA TYR A 157 -8.76 5.37 -1.26
C TYR A 157 -8.06 6.38 -2.15
N THR A 158 -6.99 7.02 -1.67
CA THR A 158 -6.17 7.92 -2.49
C THR A 158 -5.65 7.19 -3.73
N VAL A 159 -5.17 5.96 -3.56
CA VAL A 159 -4.75 5.10 -4.67
C VAL A 159 -5.92 4.74 -5.59
N ALA A 160 -7.06 4.35 -5.04
CA ALA A 160 -8.25 4.02 -5.84
C ALA A 160 -8.73 5.21 -6.70
N LEU A 161 -8.62 6.44 -6.19
CA LEU A 161 -8.91 7.66 -6.95
C LEU A 161 -7.87 7.90 -8.05
N LYS A 162 -6.56 7.78 -7.74
CA LYS A 162 -5.49 7.90 -8.74
C LYS A 162 -5.65 6.91 -9.90
N LEU A 163 -6.11 5.70 -9.58
CA LEU A 163 -6.36 4.64 -10.56
C LEU A 163 -7.74 4.73 -11.25
N ASN A 164 -8.52 5.79 -10.99
CA ASN A 164 -9.88 5.98 -11.49
C ASN A 164 -10.80 4.77 -11.23
N LEU A 165 -10.62 4.08 -10.11
CA LEU A 165 -11.39 2.89 -9.73
C LEU A 165 -12.69 3.23 -9.00
N LEU A 166 -12.72 4.40 -8.36
CA LEU A 166 -13.86 4.93 -7.60
C LEU A 166 -14.05 6.42 -7.93
N THR A 167 -15.28 6.89 -7.78
CA THR A 167 -15.60 8.32 -7.92
C THR A 167 -15.45 9.04 -6.58
N GLN A 168 -15.17 10.35 -6.63
CA GLN A 168 -15.13 11.20 -5.44
C GLN A 168 -16.47 11.18 -4.67
N GLU A 169 -17.59 11.03 -5.37
CA GLU A 169 -18.92 10.90 -4.76
C GLU A 169 -19.05 9.64 -3.91
N LYS A 170 -18.53 8.49 -4.38
CA LYS A 170 -18.49 7.25 -3.60
C LYS A 170 -17.63 7.40 -2.34
N PHE A 171 -16.53 8.15 -2.43
CA PHE A 171 -15.71 8.48 -1.26
C PHE A 171 -16.47 9.35 -0.25
N ASN A 172 -17.11 10.44 -0.72
CA ASN A 172 -17.88 11.32 0.14
C ASN A 172 -19.06 10.60 0.81
N ALA A 173 -19.72 9.67 0.09
CA ALA A 173 -20.82 8.87 0.61
C ALA A 173 -20.42 7.90 1.73
N MET A 174 -19.13 7.58 1.86
CA MET A 174 -18.63 6.79 2.99
C MET A 174 -18.51 7.59 4.28
N ASN A 175 -18.85 8.89 4.24
CA ASN A 175 -18.91 9.81 5.36
C ASN A 175 -17.62 9.82 6.19
N LEU A 176 -16.48 9.73 5.50
CA LEU A 176 -15.17 9.61 6.09
C LEU A 176 -14.58 10.98 6.49
N LYS A 177 -15.42 12.00 6.69
CA LYS A 177 -15.00 13.40 6.94
C LYS A 177 -14.20 13.61 8.24
N ASN A 178 -14.05 12.59 9.08
CA ASN A 178 -13.32 12.64 10.36
C ASN A 178 -11.81 12.35 10.27
N TYR A 179 -11.17 12.48 9.10
CA TYR A 179 -9.72 12.27 8.93
C TYR A 179 -8.83 13.47 9.27
N ILE A 180 -9.39 14.60 9.70
CA ILE A 180 -8.61 15.85 9.88
C ILE A 180 -7.63 15.73 11.07
N LEU A 181 -7.92 14.86 12.04
CA LEU A 181 -7.02 14.51 13.13
C LEU A 181 -6.86 12.99 13.16
N GLN A 182 -5.64 12.54 12.90
CA GLN A 182 -5.22 11.16 13.02
C GLN A 182 -4.05 11.11 13.99
N GLU A 183 -4.08 10.14 14.90
CA GLU A 183 -2.92 9.88 15.74
C GLU A 183 -1.70 9.44 14.93
N SER A 184 -0.49 9.75 15.39
CA SER A 184 0.71 9.31 14.69
C SER A 184 0.89 7.79 14.80
N GLU A 185 1.55 7.17 13.81
CA GLU A 185 1.97 5.75 13.89
C GLU A 185 2.76 5.47 15.18
N THR A 186 3.61 6.42 15.59
CA THR A 186 4.41 6.28 16.81
C THR A 186 3.52 6.25 18.05
N THR A 187 2.53 7.14 18.13
CA THR A 187 1.54 7.15 19.22
C THR A 187 0.77 5.84 19.26
N LEU A 188 0.23 5.39 18.13
CA LEU A 188 -0.56 4.15 18.05
C LEU A 188 0.26 2.92 18.39
N THR A 189 1.52 2.88 17.94
CA THR A 189 2.47 1.80 18.29
C THR A 189 2.78 1.80 19.80
N PHE A 190 2.96 2.99 20.39
CA PHE A 190 3.18 3.13 21.82
C PHE A 190 1.98 2.64 22.64
N LEU A 191 0.76 3.13 22.33
CA LEU A 191 -0.47 2.73 23.00
C LEU A 191 -0.72 1.21 22.88
N ALA A 192 -0.55 0.65 21.68
CA ALA A 192 -0.69 -0.79 21.46
C ALA A 192 0.36 -1.61 22.22
N SER A 193 1.57 -1.06 22.40
CA SER A 193 2.61 -1.72 23.20
C SER A 193 2.30 -1.67 24.69
N MET A 194 1.71 -0.58 25.19
CA MET A 194 1.27 -0.47 26.59
C MET A 194 0.21 -1.53 26.93
N LYS A 195 -0.79 -1.71 26.07
CA LYS A 195 -1.81 -2.77 26.26
C LYS A 195 -1.23 -4.16 26.34
N LYS A 196 -0.20 -4.46 25.53
CA LYS A 196 0.53 -5.72 25.64
C LYS A 196 1.14 -5.92 27.04
N TRP A 197 1.65 -4.86 27.66
CA TRP A 197 2.22 -4.93 29.00
C TRP A 197 1.16 -5.01 30.09
N ASP A 198 0.01 -4.36 29.94
CA ASP A 198 -1.12 -4.49 30.86
C ASP A 198 -1.56 -5.95 31.02
N GLN A 199 -1.63 -6.69 29.91
CA GLN A 199 -1.92 -8.13 29.91
C GLN A 199 -0.86 -8.93 30.69
N VAL A 200 0.42 -8.60 30.48
CA VAL A 200 1.54 -9.26 31.17
C VAL A 200 1.50 -8.98 32.68
N TYR A 201 1.26 -7.74 33.08
CA TYR A 201 1.18 -7.37 34.49
C TYR A 201 -0.04 -7.96 35.20
N LYS A 202 -1.21 -8.03 34.53
CA LYS A 202 -2.39 -8.73 35.08
C LYS A 202 -2.15 -10.21 35.35
N ASN A 203 -1.32 -10.87 34.54
CA ASN A 203 -0.97 -12.29 34.73
C ASN A 203 0.10 -12.53 35.80
N LEU A 204 0.76 -11.45 36.28
CA LEU A 204 1.79 -11.51 37.33
C LEU A 204 1.24 -11.15 38.73
N ALA A 205 0.05 -10.55 38.80
CA ALA A 205 -0.64 -10.19 40.04
C ALA A 205 -1.60 -11.30 40.48
#